data_AF-A0A937PUY3-F1
#
_entry.id   AF-A0A937PUY3-F1
#
_cell.length_a   1.000
_cell.length_b   1.000
_cell.length_c   1.000
_cell.angle_alpha   90.00
_cell.angle_beta   90.00
_cell.angle_gamma   90.00
#
_symmetry.space_group_name_H-M   'P 1'
#
loop_
_entity.id
_entity.type
_entity.pdbx_description
1 polymer ?
#
loop_
_entity_poly.entity_id
_entity_poly.type
_entity_poly.pdbx_seq_one_letter_code
_entity_poly.pdbx_strand_id
1 'polypeptide(L)' 'MQANRSIYEKMKKLGKKSGIGKLHPHMLRHTYLSRLYNVEHDLRFVQDQAGHASPTTTAIYAKTNVKARRRQVEFLGNE' A
#
# COMPACT_ATOMS: atom_id res chain seq x y z
N MET A 1 0.50 -6.12 -27.69
CA MET A 1 0.96 -6.23 -26.29
C MET A 1 2.34 -5.59 -26.08
N GLN A 2 2.47 -4.24 -26.11
CA GLN A 2 3.75 -3.53 -25.85
C GLN A 2 3.67 -2.44 -24.76
N ALA A 3 2.51 -2.24 -24.12
CA ALA A 3 2.28 -1.09 -23.23
C ALA A 3 3.06 -1.13 -21.90
N ASN A 4 3.24 -2.31 -21.28
CA ASN A 4 3.85 -2.43 -19.95
C ASN A 4 5.31 -1.97 -19.89
N ARG A 5 6.10 -2.21 -20.94
CA ARG A 5 7.51 -1.78 -20.98
C ARG A 5 7.62 -0.26 -20.95
N SER A 6 6.69 0.44 -21.61
CA SER A 6 6.73 1.91 -21.69
C SER A 6 6.54 2.58 -20.32
N ILE A 7 5.64 2.06 -19.48
CA ILE A 7 5.36 2.62 -18.15
C ILE A 7 6.53 2.34 -17.21
N TYR A 8 7.07 1.12 -17.23
CA TYR A 8 8.23 0.76 -16.42
C TYR A 8 9.45 1.65 -16.74
N GLU A 9 9.74 1.89 -18.02
CA GLU A 9 10.86 2.76 -18.40
C GLU A 9 10.63 4.23 -18.02
N LYS A 10 9.41 4.74 -18.17
CA LYS A 10 9.05 6.09 -17.69
C LYS A 10 9.25 6.21 -16.19
N MET A 11 8.79 5.23 -15.42
CA MET A 11 8.95 5.24 -13.96
C MET A 11 10.40 5.13 -13.53
N LYS A 12 11.20 4.32 -14.21
CA LYS A 12 12.65 4.23 -13.97
C LYS A 12 13.35 5.57 -14.21
N LYS A 13 12.99 6.29 -15.27
CA LYS A 13 13.51 7.65 -15.54
C LYS A 13 13.08 8.64 -14.46
N LEU A 14 11.82 8.60 -14.02
CA LEU A 14 11.32 9.43 -12.93
C LEU A 14 12.02 9.13 -11.60
N GLY A 15 12.24 7.87 -11.26
CA GLY A 15 12.95 7.45 -10.05
C GLY A 15 14.39 7.97 -10.02
N LYS A 16 15.09 7.95 -11.16
CA LYS A 16 16.41 8.57 -11.31
C LYS A 16 16.35 10.09 -11.14
N LYS A 17 15.42 10.76 -11.83
CA LYS A 17 15.28 12.23 -11.80
C LYS A 17 14.92 12.76 -10.41
N SER A 18 14.16 12.00 -9.63
CA SER A 18 13.72 12.37 -8.28
C SER A 18 14.70 12.01 -7.17
N GLY A 19 15.82 11.32 -7.47
CA GLY A 19 16.77 10.84 -6.46
C GLY A 19 16.28 9.63 -5.64
N ILE A 20 15.06 9.12 -5.90
CA ILE A 20 14.49 7.94 -5.23
C ILE A 20 15.17 6.64 -5.70
N GLY A 21 15.80 6.65 -6.87
CA GLY A 21 16.53 5.50 -7.41
C GLY A 21 15.63 4.54 -8.19
N LYS A 22 15.58 3.26 -7.78
CA LYS A 22 14.77 2.23 -8.46
C LYS A 22 13.28 2.49 -8.18
N LEU A 23 12.52 2.84 -9.21
CA LEU A 23 11.08 3.05 -9.14
C LEU A 23 10.36 2.26 -10.25
N HIS A 24 9.33 1.51 -9.87
CA HIS A 24 8.46 0.77 -10.78
C HIS A 24 7.01 0.74 -10.28
N PRO A 25 6.00 0.46 -11.13
CA PRO A 25 4.58 0.63 -10.79
C PRO A 25 4.16 -0.03 -9.47
N HIS A 26 4.63 -1.26 -9.25
CA HIS A 26 4.26 -2.02 -8.05
C HIS A 26 4.72 -1.38 -6.74
N MET A 27 5.82 -0.61 -6.73
CA MET A 27 6.25 0.14 -5.52
C MET A 27 5.26 1.24 -5.15
N LEU A 28 4.71 1.95 -6.14
CA LEU A 28 3.70 2.97 -5.89
C LEU A 28 2.40 2.34 -5.40
N ARG A 29 2.00 1.20 -5.98
CA ARG A 29 0.85 0.42 -5.50
C ARG A 29 1.02 0.00 -4.04
N HIS A 30 2.19 -0.53 -3.67
CA HIS A 30 2.48 -0.86 -2.28
C HIS A 30 2.42 0.37 -1.37
N THR A 31 3.01 1.49 -1.81
CA THR A 31 2.99 2.75 -1.05
C THR A 31 1.57 3.25 -0.82
N TYR A 32 0.71 3.19 -1.83
CA TYR A 32 -0.69 3.56 -1.75
C TYR A 32 -1.45 2.67 -0.76
N LEU A 33 -1.42 1.35 -0.94
CA LEU A 33 -2.20 0.41 -0.12
C LEU A 33 -1.74 0.35 1.34
N SER A 34 -0.43 0.44 1.60
CA SER A 34 0.10 0.57 2.96
C SER A 34 -0.38 1.86 3.63
N ARG A 35 -0.36 2.99 2.92
CA ARG A 35 -0.84 4.27 3.48
C ARG A 35 -2.35 4.26 3.70
N LEU A 36 -3.10 3.68 2.77
CA LEU A 36 -4.55 3.55 2.88
C LEU A 36 -4.93 2.77 4.14
N TYR A 37 -4.31 1.61 4.36
CA TYR A 37 -4.56 0.81 5.57
C TYR A 37 -4.17 1.55 6.85
N ASN A 38 -3.12 2.36 6.83
CA ASN A 38 -2.69 3.13 8.01
C ASN A 38 -3.67 4.25 8.40
N VAL A 39 -4.54 4.70 7.49
CA VAL A 39 -5.55 5.73 7.74
C VAL A 39 -6.88 5.07 8.07
N GLU A 40 -7.34 4.18 7.19
CA GLU A 40 -8.67 3.56 7.28
C GLU A 40 -8.74 2.47 8.33
N HIS A 41 -7.63 1.76 8.57
CA HIS A 41 -7.56 0.59 9.45
C HIS A 41 -8.53 -0.56 9.10
N ASP A 42 -9.19 -0.50 7.95
CA ASP A 42 -10.09 -1.52 7.41
C ASP A 42 -9.38 -2.34 6.31
N LEU A 43 -9.18 -3.63 6.57
CA LEU A 43 -8.54 -4.54 5.60
C LEU A 43 -9.45 -4.87 4.41
N ARG A 44 -10.78 -4.88 4.58
CA ARG A 44 -11.73 -5.16 3.50
C ARG A 44 -11.85 -3.99 2.56
N PHE A 45 -11.94 -2.77 3.08
CA PHE A 45 -11.88 -1.58 2.24
C PHE A 45 -10.59 -1.54 1.40
N VAL A 46 -9.44 -1.82 2.02
CA VAL A 46 -8.15 -1.86 1.29
C VAL A 46 -8.11 -3.00 0.27
N GLN A 47 -8.76 -4.13 0.54
CA GLN A 47 -8.86 -5.25 -0.40
C GLN A 47 -9.68 -4.87 -1.63
N ASP A 48 -10.81 -4.20 -1.45
CA ASP A 48 -11.68 -3.75 -2.53
C ASP A 48 -10.97 -2.70 -3.41
N GLN A 49 -10.30 -1.73 -2.78
CA GLN A 49 -9.47 -0.74 -3.48
C GLN A 49 -8.30 -1.40 -4.23
N ALA A 50 -7.76 -2.50 -3.71
CA ALA A 50 -6.74 -3.27 -4.40
C ALA A 50 -7.32 -4.11 -5.54
N GLY A 51 -8.60 -4.47 -5.54
CA GLY A 51 -9.18 -5.45 -6.45
C GLY A 51 -8.58 -6.85 -6.23
N HIS A 52 -8.24 -7.19 -4.98
CA HIS A 52 -7.68 -8.50 -4.65
C HIS A 52 -8.78 -9.53 -4.40
N ALA A 53 -8.68 -10.67 -5.09
CA ALA A 53 -9.58 -11.80 -4.89
C ALA A 53 -9.44 -12.45 -3.51
N SER A 54 -8.23 -12.41 -2.92
CA SER A 54 -7.94 -13.01 -1.62
C SER A 54 -7.55 -11.96 -0.58
N PRO A 55 -8.17 -12.00 0.63
CA PRO A 55 -7.73 -11.18 1.75
C PRO A 55 -6.26 -11.42 2.13
N THR A 56 -5.75 -12.63 1.92
CA THR A 56 -4.36 -12.99 2.23
C THR A 56 -3.37 -12.14 1.42
N THR A 57 -3.70 -11.82 0.17
CA THR A 57 -2.88 -10.93 -0.68
C THR A 57 -2.87 -9.50 -0.14
N THR A 58 -3.97 -9.04 0.46
CA THR A 58 -4.09 -7.70 1.06
C THR A 58 -3.43 -7.63 2.44
N ALA A 59 -3.42 -8.73 3.19
CA ALA A 59 -2.89 -8.80 4.56
C ALA A 59 -1.41 -8.36 4.65
N ILE A 60 -0.65 -8.43 3.55
CA ILE A 60 0.73 -7.92 3.49
C ILE A 60 0.84 -6.42 3.83
N TYR A 61 -0.24 -5.65 3.67
CA TYR A 61 -0.31 -4.22 4.01
C TYR A 61 -0.74 -3.97 5.45
N ALA A 62 -1.37 -4.94 6.11
CA ALA A 62 -1.76 -4.88 7.51
C ALA A 62 -0.62 -5.26 8.47
N LYS A 63 0.58 -4.75 8.20
CA LYS A 63 1.73 -4.89 9.11
C LYS A 63 1.58 -3.90 10.26
N THR A 64 0.66 -4.19 11.17
CA THR A 64 0.49 -3.39 12.38
C THR A 64 1.71 -3.58 13.28
N ASN A 65 2.38 -2.47 13.63
CA ASN A 65 3.29 -2.50 14.78
C ASN A 65 2.45 -2.57 16.07
N VAL A 66 3.06 -2.97 17.19
CA VAL A 66 2.37 -3.10 18.49
C VAL A 66 1.65 -1.81 18.89
N LYS A 67 2.20 -0.64 18.54
CA LYS A 67 1.61 0.67 18.83
C LYS A 67 0.27 0.90 18.11
N ALA A 68 0.16 0.48 16.84
CA ALA A 68 -1.07 0.64 16.06
C ALA A 68 -2.21 -0.22 16.62
N ARG A 69 -1.91 -1.47 17.01
CA ARG A 69 -2.89 -2.34 17.67
C ARG A 69 -3.35 -1.77 19.02
N ARG A 70 -2.41 -1.24 19.80
CA ARG A 70 -2.71 -0.66 21.11
C ARG A 70 -3.64 0.56 21.01
N ARG A 71 -3.40 1.46 20.04
CA ARG A 71 -4.29 2.62 19.81
C ARG A 71 -5.73 2.22 19.50
N GLN A 72 -5.94 1.17 18.70
CA GLN A 72 -7.29 0.70 18.38
C GLN A 72 -8.03 0.18 19.61
N VAL A 73 -7.34 -0.53 20.50
CA VAL A 73 -7.91 -0.99 21.78
C VAL A 73 -8.17 0.19 22.72
N GLU A 74 -7.26 1.16 22.80
CA GLU A 74 -7.44 2.37 23.61
C GLU A 74 -8.62 3.23 23.13
N PHE A 75 -8.89 3.25 21.81
CA PHE A 75 -10.04 3.96 21.26
C PHE A 75 -11.37 3.38 21.72
N LEU A 76 -11.46 2.05 21.92
CA LEU A 76 -12.65 1.37 22.44
C LEU A 76 -12.90 1.63 23.93
N GLY A 77 -11.90 2.08 24.68
CA GLY A 77 -12.01 2.37 26.11
C GLY A 77 -12.43 3.80 26.44
N ASN A 78 -12.65 4.65 25.43
CA ASN A 78 -13.02 6.06 25.57
C ASN A 78 -14.45 6.35 25.07
N GLU A 79 -15.25 5.31 24.81
CA GLU A 79 -16.70 5.38 24.61
C GLU A 79 -17.43 5.04 25.92
#